data_AF-A4NXF4-F1
#
_entry.id   AF-A4NXF4-F1
#
_cell.length_a   1.000
_cell.length_b   1.000
_cell.length_c   1.000
_cell.angle_alpha   90.00
_cell.angle_beta   90.00
_cell.angle_gamma   90.00
#
_symmetry.space_group_name_H-M   'P 1'
#
loop_
_entity.id
_entity.type
_entity.pdbx_description
1 polymer ?
#
loop_
_entity_poly.entity_id
_entity_poly.type
_entity_poly.pdbx_seq_one_letter_code
_entity_poly.pdbx_strand_id
1 'polypeptide(L)'
;MSFDKQNLIWIDLEMTGLDPEKERIIEIATIVTDKNLNILAEGPVLAVHQSDELLNKMNDWCQKTHSENGLIERVKASKLTERAAELQTLDFLKNGCQKVHRQFAVTALPKINAS
;
A
#
# COMPACT_ATOMS: atom_id res chain seq x y z
N MET A 1 17.06 1.31 -16.61
CA MET A 1 15.96 0.54 -17.24
C MET A 1 14.93 1.53 -17.76
N SER A 2 14.43 1.39 -18.99
CA SER A 2 13.41 2.30 -19.54
C SER A 2 12.05 1.64 -19.40
N PHE A 3 11.12 2.26 -18.67
CA PHE A 3 9.76 1.74 -18.50
C PHE A 3 8.93 2.03 -19.75
N ASP A 4 8.17 1.04 -20.20
CA ASP A 4 7.19 1.16 -21.28
C ASP A 4 5.92 1.83 -20.73
N LYS A 5 5.21 2.61 -21.56
CA LYS A 5 3.93 3.22 -21.18
C LYS A 5 2.86 2.17 -20.84
N GLN A 6 3.05 0.93 -21.27
CA GLN A 6 2.18 -0.20 -20.98
C GLN A 6 2.54 -0.93 -19.68
N ASN A 7 3.59 -0.51 -18.96
CA ASN A 7 3.91 -1.10 -17.66
C ASN A 7 2.80 -0.77 -16.65
N LEU A 8 2.51 -1.72 -15.78
CA LEU A 8 1.43 -1.64 -14.80
C LEU A 8 2.03 -1.47 -13.40
N ILE A 9 1.52 -0.51 -12.66
CA ILE A 9 1.88 -0.28 -11.26
C ILE A 9 0.78 -0.89 -10.39
N TRP A 10 1.16 -1.86 -9.58
CA TRP A 10 0.31 -2.52 -8.59
C TRP A 10 0.61 -1.92 -7.23
N ILE A 11 -0.44 -1.51 -6.52
CA ILE A 11 -0.35 -1.00 -5.16
C ILE A 11 -1.40 -1.72 -4.34
N ASP A 12 -0.98 -2.31 -3.23
CA ASP A 12 -1.85 -2.91 -2.24
C ASP A 12 -1.71 -2.15 -0.92
N LEU A 13 -2.84 -1.93 -0.25
CA LEU A 13 -2.93 -1.13 0.96
C LEU A 13 -3.70 -1.88 2.03
N GLU A 14 -3.13 -1.91 3.24
CA GLU A 14 -3.86 -2.29 4.44
C GLU A 14 -4.23 -1.04 5.23
N MET A 15 -5.46 -1.01 5.74
CA MET A 15 -6.01 0.13 6.49
C MET A 15 -6.60 -0.33 7.82
N THR A 16 -6.77 0.63 8.72
CA THR A 16 -7.46 0.43 10.01
C THR A 16 -8.98 0.22 9.86
N GLY A 17 -9.54 0.56 8.70
CA GLY A 17 -10.94 0.36 8.36
C GLY A 17 -11.30 0.92 6.97
N LEU A 18 -12.60 1.17 6.73
CA LEU A 18 -13.14 1.56 5.42
C LEU A 18 -13.56 3.03 5.31
N ASP A 19 -13.52 3.81 6.40
CA ASP A 19 -13.90 5.23 6.42
C ASP A 19 -12.67 6.13 6.22
N PRO A 20 -12.46 6.73 5.05
CA PRO A 20 -11.23 7.48 4.76
C PRO A 20 -11.07 8.76 5.60
N GLU A 21 -12.13 9.27 6.23
CA GLU A 21 -12.05 10.45 7.09
C GLU A 21 -11.51 10.12 8.49
N LYS A 22 -11.53 8.83 8.88
CA LYS A 22 -11.14 8.37 10.23
C LYS A 22 -10.00 7.37 10.20
N GLU A 23 -10.04 6.47 9.22
CA GLU A 23 -9.17 5.33 9.10
C GLU A 23 -7.90 5.71 8.34
N ARG A 24 -6.82 5.01 8.66
CA ARG A 24 -5.49 5.35 8.19
C ARG A 24 -4.81 4.14 7.57
N ILE A 25 -3.86 4.42 6.69
CA ILE A 25 -3.04 3.38 6.04
C ILE A 25 -2.04 2.85 7.07
N ILE A 26 -1.91 1.53 7.12
CA ILE A 26 -1.00 0.81 8.02
C ILE A 26 0.00 -0.08 7.28
N GLU A 27 -0.26 -0.42 6.02
CA GLU A 27 0.73 -1.04 5.14
C GLU A 27 0.60 -0.54 3.70
N ILE A 28 1.74 -0.44 3.00
CA ILE A 28 1.82 -0.18 1.56
C ILE A 28 2.78 -1.18 0.94
N ALA A 29 2.35 -1.89 -0.11
CA ALA A 29 3.22 -2.70 -0.95
C ALA A 29 3.05 -2.30 -2.41
N THR A 30 4.14 -2.30 -3.17
CA THR A 30 4.11 -1.92 -4.59
C THR A 30 4.91 -2.87 -5.47
N ILE A 31 4.38 -3.20 -6.64
CA ILE A 31 5.05 -4.01 -7.67
C ILE A 31 4.85 -3.33 -9.03
N VAL A 32 5.85 -3.44 -9.91
CA VAL A 32 5.71 -3.01 -11.30
C VAL A 32 5.88 -4.20 -12.23
N THR A 33 4.95 -4.36 -13.16
CA THR A 33 4.98 -5.43 -14.17
C THR A 33 4.99 -4.85 -15.58
N ASP A 34 5.36 -5.68 -16.56
CA ASP A 34 5.03 -5.41 -17.95
C ASP A 34 3.54 -5.71 -18.24
N LYS A 35 3.12 -5.49 -19.48
CA LYS A 35 1.74 -5.75 -19.94
C LYS A 35 1.35 -7.24 -19.94
N ASN A 36 2.32 -8.14 -19.90
CA ASN A 36 2.14 -9.58 -19.85
C ASN A 36 2.22 -10.12 -18.41
N LEU A 37 2.21 -9.22 -17.41
CA LEU A 37 2.29 -9.52 -15.98
C LEU A 37 3.64 -10.10 -15.52
N ASN A 38 4.71 -9.93 -16.30
CA ASN A 38 6.04 -10.27 -15.82
C ASN A 38 6.52 -9.19 -14.85
N ILE A 39 7.01 -9.60 -13.67
CA ILE A 39 7.53 -8.69 -12.65
C ILE A 39 8.80 -8.01 -13.19
N LEU A 40 8.80 -6.68 -13.18
CA LEU A 40 9.94 -5.84 -13.56
C LEU A 40 10.67 -5.30 -12.34
N ALA A 41 9.92 -4.98 -11.27
CA ALA A 41 10.48 -4.48 -10.02
C ALA A 41 9.52 -4.72 -8.85
N GLU A 42 10.08 -5.01 -7.69
CA GLU A 42 9.37 -5.05 -6.41
C GLU A 42 9.79 -3.85 -5.59
N GLY A 43 8.81 -3.10 -5.10
CA GLY A 43 9.02 -1.99 -4.20
C GLY A 43 9.07 -2.45 -2.75
N PRO A 44 9.34 -1.53 -1.82
CA PRO A 44 9.37 -1.88 -0.41
C PRO A 44 7.98 -2.22 0.11
N VAL A 45 7.91 -3.12 1.09
CA VAL A 45 6.71 -3.36 1.91
C VAL A 45 6.84 -2.51 3.17
N LEU A 46 6.03 -1.47 3.26
CA LEU A 46 6.16 -0.41 4.26
C LEU A 46 5.03 -0.51 5.29
N ALA A 47 5.36 -0.90 6.51
CA ALA A 47 4.44 -0.73 7.64
C ALA A 47 4.45 0.74 8.08
N VAL A 48 3.28 1.34 8.22
CA VAL A 48 3.11 2.76 8.55
C VAL A 48 2.64 2.90 9.98
N HIS A 49 3.37 3.69 10.76
CA HIS A 49 3.09 3.86 12.19
C HIS A 49 1.73 4.55 12.41
N GLN A 50 0.94 4.01 13.34
CA GLN A 50 -0.27 4.61 13.87
C GLN A 50 -0.28 4.46 15.40
N SER A 51 -0.99 5.35 16.10
CA SER A 51 -1.06 5.31 17.55
C SER A 51 -1.85 4.10 18.05
N ASP A 52 -1.51 3.61 19.25
CA ASP A 52 -2.28 2.56 19.91
C ASP A 52 -3.76 2.93 20.07
N GLU A 53 -4.06 4.22 20.28
CA GLU A 53 -5.43 4.72 20.35
C GLU A 53 -6.21 4.46 19.05
N LEU A 54 -5.59 4.68 17.88
CA LEU A 54 -6.25 4.41 16.61
C LEU A 54 -6.39 2.90 16.37
N LEU A 55 -5.34 2.14 16.65
CA LEU A 55 -5.34 0.69 16.46
C LEU A 55 -6.39 0.00 17.34
N ASN A 56 -6.56 0.46 18.57
CA ASN A 56 -7.57 -0.07 19.50
C ASN A 56 -9.02 0.30 19.11
N LYS A 57 -9.21 1.26 18.19
CA LYS A 57 -10.52 1.65 17.66
C LYS A 57 -10.93 0.88 16.41
N MET A 58 -10.04 0.06 15.85
CA MET A 58 -10.37 -0.82 14.73
C MET A 58 -11.51 -1.76 15.10
N ASN A 59 -12.34 -2.13 14.12
CA ASN A 59 -13.37 -3.14 14.35
C ASN A 59 -12.75 -4.53 14.63
N ASP A 60 -13.54 -5.45 15.18
CA ASP A 60 -13.09 -6.79 15.58
C ASP A 60 -12.45 -7.58 14.44
N TRP A 61 -12.95 -7.42 13.21
CA TRP A 61 -12.42 -8.10 12.04
C TRP A 61 -11.02 -7.58 11.68
N CYS A 62 -10.82 -6.26 11.64
CA CYS A 62 -9.52 -5.64 11.38
C CYS A 62 -8.52 -5.98 12.48
N GLN A 63 -8.91 -5.90 13.76
CA GLN A 63 -8.03 -6.28 14.87
C GLN A 63 -7.59 -7.74 14.77
N LYS A 64 -8.51 -8.67 14.49
CA LYS A 64 -8.19 -10.09 14.34
C LYS A 64 -7.26 -10.34 13.16
N THR A 65 -7.66 -9.91 11.96
CA THR A 65 -6.91 -10.16 10.73
C THR A 65 -5.49 -9.60 10.81
N HIS A 66 -5.35 -8.36 11.28
CA HIS A 66 -4.05 -7.68 11.37
C HIS A 66 -3.19 -8.15 12.56
N SER A 67 -3.80 -8.81 13.56
CA SER A 67 -3.04 -9.49 14.61
C SER A 67 -2.50 -10.84 14.14
N GLU A 68 -3.33 -11.62 13.45
CA GLU A 68 -2.98 -12.99 12.99
C GLU A 68 -1.83 -12.98 11.98
N ASN A 69 -1.74 -11.95 11.13
CA ASN A 69 -0.62 -11.77 10.19
C ASN A 69 0.57 -10.98 10.78
N GLY A 70 0.51 -10.57 12.05
CA GLY A 70 1.55 -9.82 12.74
C GLY A 70 1.69 -8.35 12.31
N LEU A 71 0.75 -7.80 11.52
CA LEU A 71 0.82 -6.43 11.02
C LEU A 71 0.72 -5.40 12.15
N ILE A 72 -0.14 -5.62 13.16
CA ILE A 72 -0.28 -4.67 14.29
C ILE A 72 1.06 -4.43 14.98
N GLU A 73 1.83 -5.49 15.25
CA GLU A 73 3.13 -5.35 15.92
C GLU A 73 4.17 -4.66 15.02
N ARG A 74 4.13 -4.93 13.70
CA ARG A 74 4.97 -4.19 12.73
C ARG A 74 4.63 -2.71 12.67
N VAL A 75 3.34 -2.36 12.74
CA VAL A 75 2.86 -0.97 12.75
C VAL A 75 3.33 -0.25 14.02
N LYS A 76 3.18 -0.88 15.19
CA LYS A 76 3.67 -0.32 16.47
C LYS A 76 5.17 -0.12 16.48
N ALA A 77 5.94 -1.06 15.94
CA ALA A 77 7.40 -0.98 15.85
C ALA A 77 7.88 0.00 14.77
N SER A 78 7.03 0.33 13.78
CA SER A 78 7.39 1.22 12.69
C SER A 78 7.64 2.65 13.18
N LYS A 79 8.57 3.32 12.51
CA LYS A 79 8.85 4.76 12.67
C LYS A 79 8.45 5.56 11.44
N LEU A 80 7.87 4.91 10.42
CA LEU A 80 7.49 5.56 9.18
C LEU A 80 6.16 6.28 9.36
N THR A 81 6.15 7.57 9.04
CA THR A 81 4.91 8.32 8.85
C THR A 81 4.32 8.02 7.48
N GLU A 82 3.04 8.28 7.29
CA GLU A 82 2.39 8.16 5.97
C GLU A 82 3.13 8.96 4.90
N ARG A 83 3.57 10.19 5.24
CA ARG A 83 4.33 11.02 4.31
C ARG A 83 5.67 10.39 3.92
N ALA A 84 6.35 9.76 4.87
CA ALA A 84 7.60 9.06 4.60
C ALA A 84 7.37 7.82 3.72
N ALA A 85 6.29 7.09 3.96
CA ALA A 85 5.91 5.94 3.13
C ALA A 85 5.53 6.36 1.70
N GLU A 86 4.73 7.42 1.56
CA GLU A 86 4.38 8.01 0.27
C GLU A 86 5.62 8.43 -0.52
N LEU A 87 6.56 9.13 0.14
CA LEU A 87 7.80 9.57 -0.51
C LEU A 87 8.67 8.40 -0.96
N GLN A 88 8.79 7.34 -0.15
CA GLN A 88 9.55 6.15 -0.52
C GLN A 88 8.90 5.41 -1.70
N THR A 89 7.58 5.27 -1.68
CA THR A 89 6.83 4.68 -2.81
C THR A 89 7.01 5.52 -4.07
N LEU A 90 6.89 6.84 -3.98
CA LEU A 90 7.13 7.74 -5.12
C LEU A 90 8.57 7.69 -5.61
N ASP A 91 9.55 7.55 -4.72
CA ASP A 91 10.96 7.43 -5.09
C ASP A 91 11.23 6.11 -5.82
N PHE A 92 10.71 4.99 -5.31
CA PHE A 92 10.73 3.69 -6.00
C PHE A 92 10.12 3.81 -7.40
N LEU A 93 8.93 4.40 -7.49
CA LEU A 93 8.25 4.58 -8.77
C LEU A 93 9.03 5.52 -9.69
N LYS A 94 9.64 6.60 -9.21
CA LYS A 94 10.43 7.51 -10.07
C LYS A 94 11.73 6.86 -10.57
N ASN A 95 12.43 6.14 -9.70
CA ASN A 95 13.70 5.49 -10.02
C ASN A 95 13.49 4.29 -10.95
N GLY A 96 12.37 3.57 -10.79
CA GLY A 96 11.87 2.69 -11.83
C GLY A 96 11.55 3.49 -13.08
N CYS A 97 10.51 4.32 -13.02
CA CYS A 97 9.88 5.01 -14.13
C CYS A 97 10.63 6.22 -14.70
N GLN A 98 11.96 6.18 -14.91
CA GLN A 98 12.77 7.33 -15.34
C GLN A 98 12.30 8.09 -16.61
N LYS A 99 11.23 7.67 -17.31
CA LYS A 99 10.47 8.47 -18.29
C LYS A 99 8.94 8.25 -18.30
N VAL A 100 8.24 8.14 -17.17
CA VAL A 100 6.76 8.04 -17.21
C VAL A 100 6.09 9.41 -17.06
N HIS A 101 5.42 9.81 -18.13
CA HIS A 101 4.51 10.95 -18.17
C HIS A 101 3.37 10.70 -17.17
N ARG A 102 3.13 11.63 -16.25
CA ARG A 102 2.19 11.48 -15.13
C ARG A 102 0.76 11.18 -15.63
N GLN A 103 0.29 9.96 -15.39
CA GLN A 103 -1.13 9.62 -15.36
C GLN A 103 -1.32 8.55 -14.27
N PHE A 104 -1.83 8.95 -13.10
CA PHE A 104 -2.18 8.01 -12.03
C PHE A 104 -3.60 7.49 -12.30
N ALA A 105 -3.77 6.18 -12.38
CA ALA A 105 -5.07 5.53 -12.35
C ALA A 105 -5.16 4.70 -11.07
N VAL A 106 -5.94 5.18 -10.08
CA VAL A 106 -6.32 4.40 -8.91
C VAL A 106 -7.58 3.64 -9.31
N THR A 107 -7.45 2.37 -9.62
CA THR A 107 -8.60 1.47 -9.81
C THR A 107 -8.90 0.80 -8.49
N ALA A 108 -10.00 1.21 -7.84
CA ALA A 108 -10.59 0.48 -6.74
C ALA A 108 -11.05 -0.90 -7.26
N LEU A 109 -10.61 -1.98 -6.61
CA LEU A 109 -11.07 -3.33 -6.90
C LEU A 109 -12.59 -3.41 -6.64
N PRO A 110 -13.40 -3.92 -7.59
CA PRO A 110 -14.83 -4.10 -7.38
C PRO A 110 -15.04 -5.20 -6.34
N LYS A 111 -15.91 -4.90 -5.35
CA LYS A 111 -16.38 -5.86 -4.35
C LYS A 111 -16.94 -7.10 -5.06
N ILE A 112 -16.31 -8.24 -4.85
CA ILE A 112 -16.87 -9.53 -5.22
C ILE A 112 -18.01 -9.80 -4.24
N ASN A 113 -19.24 -9.84 -4.76
CA ASN A 113 -20.44 -10.25 -4.03
C ASN A 113 -20.25 -11.67 -3.48
N ALA A 114 -20.32 -11.82 -2.17
CA ALA A 114 -20.65 -13.09 -1.53
C ALA A 114 -22.16 -13.09 -1.25
N SER A 115 -22.86 -13.96 -2.01
CA SER A 115 -24.17 -14.60 -1.77
C SER A 115 -25.15 -13.95 -0.80
#